data_AF-A0A960SQQ1-F1
#
_entry.id   AF-A0A960SQQ1-F1
#
_cell.length_a   1.000
_cell.length_b   1.000
_cell.length_c   1.000
_cell.angle_alpha   90.00
_cell.angle_beta   90.00
_cell.angle_gamma   90.00
#
_symmetry.space_group_name_H-M   'P 1'
#
loop_
_entity.id
_entity.type
_entity.pdbx_description
1 polymer ?
#
loop_
_entity_poly.entity_id
_entity_poly.type
_entity_poly.pdbx_seq_one_letter_code
_entity_poly.pdbx_strand_id
1 'polypeptide(L)'
;RDAQGNVDAVYHLQERNQFGAERRCILLKPGDHHLHLKVGFNTQVAGLGVSPDEVQVHGDLEVNAQWFQGNATHNFWRSVENFAITPDDGDVKWAVSQATAFRHMRVHGNLSLWDGGWSSGGFLADSRIDGVITSGSQQQWFTRNTDMAGGWKGGNWNMVFEGVTNPPEGEWPARPYTVVAKTPVIREKPYLALISGECFVMVPGLESDVTGANWSLPTRRIPLGDFHITHVGESAASINAALAAGRHLLITPGIYRLQESLQVTHANTVVMGLGYATLIPGQGTPALSVADVDGVTVCGLLVESGPVNSPTLVEIGPAGSSSSHADNPTFLHDLFTRTGGFGPGRTSCFVTINSHDVVADHLWLWRADHGPGRGWTSNPVANGLIVNGDRVACHGLFVEHTQEYQVLWNGEGGRTVFYQSEFPYDPPSQDEWMAPSGTCGYASYKVADHVKTHTAWGLGAYAFFHGDITVDSAIEAPEVPGIQLHHLLTFQGR
;
A
#
# COMPACT_ATOMS: atom_id res chain seq x y z
N ARG A 1 -21.88 -6.97 -25.89
CA ARG A 1 -21.03 -5.78 -26.15
C ARG A 1 -19.59 -6.25 -26.11
N ASP A 2 -18.73 -5.67 -26.93
CA ASP A 2 -17.31 -6.04 -27.02
C ASP A 2 -16.59 -5.75 -25.69
N ALA A 3 -16.40 -6.77 -24.86
CA ALA A 3 -15.78 -6.62 -23.54
C ALA A 3 -14.28 -6.34 -23.67
N GLN A 4 -13.59 -7.06 -24.56
CA GLN A 4 -12.17 -6.89 -24.80
C GLN A 4 -11.85 -5.49 -25.31
N GLY A 5 -12.61 -4.98 -26.29
CA GLY A 5 -12.40 -3.62 -26.80
C GLY A 5 -12.54 -2.53 -25.73
N ASN A 6 -13.36 -2.72 -24.69
CA ASN A 6 -13.46 -1.77 -23.57
C ASN A 6 -12.24 -1.87 -22.64
N VAL A 7 -11.73 -3.08 -22.37
CA VAL A 7 -10.50 -3.30 -21.58
C VAL A 7 -9.32 -2.67 -22.31
N ASP A 8 -9.18 -2.90 -23.61
CA ASP A 8 -8.11 -2.35 -24.44
C ASP A 8 -8.17 -0.82 -24.47
N ALA A 9 -9.37 -0.24 -24.59
CA ALA A 9 -9.54 1.21 -24.55
C ALA A 9 -9.09 1.82 -23.21
N VAL A 10 -9.35 1.14 -22.08
CA VAL A 10 -8.83 1.54 -20.77
C VAL A 10 -7.30 1.45 -20.74
N TYR A 11 -6.72 0.36 -21.21
CA TYR A 11 -5.27 0.20 -21.25
C TYR A 11 -4.60 1.26 -22.11
N HIS A 12 -5.08 1.50 -23.33
CA HIS A 12 -4.50 2.51 -24.23
C HIS A 12 -4.53 3.92 -23.64
N LEU A 13 -5.58 4.25 -22.88
CA LEU A 13 -5.65 5.51 -22.16
C LEU A 13 -4.64 5.57 -21.01
N GLN A 14 -4.41 4.46 -20.32
CA GLN A 14 -3.72 4.43 -19.05
C GLN A 14 -2.26 3.93 -19.10
N GLU A 15 -1.80 3.30 -20.19
CA GLU A 15 -0.46 2.68 -20.29
C GLU A 15 0.66 3.64 -19.87
N ARG A 16 0.58 4.89 -20.36
CA ARG A 16 1.60 5.94 -20.14
C ARG A 16 1.10 7.06 -19.24
N ASN A 17 -0.06 6.89 -18.63
CA ASN A 17 -0.76 7.95 -17.92
C ASN A 17 -0.37 8.03 -16.44
N GLN A 18 0.93 8.11 -16.18
CA GLN A 18 1.49 8.08 -14.82
C GLN A 18 0.88 9.19 -13.95
N PHE A 19 0.89 10.44 -14.43
CA PHE A 19 0.43 11.61 -13.68
C PHE A 19 -0.89 12.21 -14.20
N GLY A 20 -1.68 11.45 -14.97
CA GLY A 20 -2.98 11.93 -15.44
C GLY A 20 -4.05 12.00 -14.36
N ALA A 21 -5.15 12.66 -14.70
CA ALA A 21 -6.31 12.79 -13.83
C ALA A 21 -7.25 11.57 -13.90
N GLU A 22 -7.14 10.77 -14.96
CA GLU A 22 -8.00 9.65 -15.24
C GLU A 22 -7.79 8.52 -14.22
N ARG A 23 -8.91 7.99 -13.74
CA ARG A 23 -9.01 6.87 -12.80
C ARG A 23 -9.97 5.83 -13.39
N ARG A 24 -9.63 4.55 -13.29
CA ARG A 24 -10.42 3.47 -13.91
C ARG A 24 -10.58 2.30 -12.95
N CYS A 25 -11.77 1.72 -12.97
CA CYS A 25 -12.08 0.50 -12.25
C CYS A 25 -12.85 -0.42 -13.22
N ILE A 26 -12.33 -1.62 -13.46
CA ILE A 26 -12.97 -2.66 -14.25
C ILE A 26 -13.52 -3.69 -13.27
N LEU A 27 -14.84 -3.86 -13.24
CA LEU A 27 -15.52 -4.79 -12.34
C LEU A 27 -16.07 -5.97 -13.14
N LEU A 28 -15.59 -7.17 -12.84
CA LEU A 28 -15.96 -8.42 -13.49
C LEU A 28 -17.06 -9.10 -12.66
N LYS A 29 -18.22 -9.34 -13.27
CA LYS A 29 -19.32 -10.06 -12.60
C LYS A 29 -18.99 -11.54 -12.39
N PRO A 30 -19.64 -12.24 -11.46
CA PRO A 30 -19.55 -13.70 -11.38
C PRO A 30 -19.84 -14.39 -12.72
N GLY A 31 -19.06 -15.43 -13.02
CA GLY A 31 -19.09 -16.19 -14.27
C GLY A 31 -17.75 -16.18 -15.02
N ASP A 32 -17.78 -16.74 -16.23
CA ASP A 32 -16.63 -16.88 -17.12
C ASP A 32 -16.43 -15.65 -18.02
N HIS A 33 -15.19 -15.16 -18.08
CA HIS A 33 -14.73 -14.08 -18.94
C HIS A 33 -13.56 -14.56 -19.79
N HIS A 34 -13.60 -14.30 -21.09
CA HIS A 34 -12.48 -14.57 -22.00
C HIS A 34 -11.82 -13.25 -22.35
N LEU A 35 -10.76 -12.87 -21.63
CA LEU A 35 -10.19 -11.53 -21.68
C LEU A 35 -8.66 -11.55 -21.54
N HIS A 36 -8.00 -10.70 -22.32
CA HIS A 36 -6.61 -10.30 -22.07
C HIS A 36 -6.61 -8.99 -21.29
N LEU A 37 -6.29 -9.08 -20.00
CA LEU A 37 -6.30 -7.97 -19.05
C LEU A 37 -4.93 -7.31 -18.97
N LYS A 38 -4.70 -6.29 -19.80
CA LYS A 38 -3.55 -5.39 -19.64
C LYS A 38 -3.88 -4.26 -18.67
N VAL A 39 -3.07 -4.07 -17.64
CA VAL A 39 -3.36 -3.10 -16.56
C VAL A 39 -2.40 -1.92 -16.59
N GLY A 40 -2.91 -0.75 -17.01
CA GLY A 40 -2.17 0.52 -17.05
C GLY A 40 -2.16 1.25 -15.70
N PHE A 41 -1.65 2.48 -15.68
CA PHE A 41 -1.67 3.34 -14.49
C PHE A 41 -3.08 3.61 -13.98
N ASN A 42 -3.20 3.92 -12.70
CA ASN A 42 -4.43 4.32 -12.01
C ASN A 42 -5.65 3.45 -12.35
N THR A 43 -5.42 2.13 -12.44
CA THR A 43 -6.42 1.14 -12.86
C THR A 43 -6.53 0.02 -11.85
N GLN A 44 -7.74 -0.24 -11.37
CA GLN A 44 -8.08 -1.43 -10.59
C GLN A 44 -8.90 -2.38 -11.48
N VAL A 45 -8.58 -3.67 -11.45
CA VAL A 45 -9.44 -4.73 -11.99
C VAL A 45 -9.88 -5.60 -10.83
N ALA A 46 -11.19 -5.77 -10.63
CA ALA A 46 -11.70 -6.58 -9.54
C ALA A 46 -12.86 -7.47 -9.95
N GLY A 47 -12.91 -8.69 -9.41
CA GLY A 47 -14.08 -9.54 -9.49
C GLY A 47 -15.12 -9.20 -8.42
N LEU A 48 -16.38 -9.45 -8.76
CA LEU A 48 -17.55 -9.23 -7.91
C LEU A 48 -18.12 -10.56 -7.37
N GLY A 49 -17.28 -11.58 -7.19
CA GLY A 49 -17.66 -12.83 -6.52
C GLY A 49 -17.61 -12.70 -5.00
N VAL A 50 -18.23 -13.63 -4.27
CA VAL A 50 -17.93 -13.78 -2.83
C VAL A 50 -16.61 -14.50 -2.57
N SER A 51 -16.00 -15.05 -3.62
CA SER A 51 -14.66 -15.62 -3.63
C SER A 51 -14.08 -15.51 -5.04
N PRO A 52 -12.76 -15.66 -5.22
CA PRO A 52 -12.11 -15.54 -6.53
C PRO A 52 -12.64 -16.56 -7.52
N ASP A 53 -12.99 -17.77 -7.04
CA ASP A 53 -13.46 -18.87 -7.87
C ASP A 53 -14.84 -18.62 -8.52
N GLU A 54 -15.59 -17.61 -8.09
CA GLU A 54 -16.86 -17.25 -8.73
C GLU A 54 -16.66 -16.34 -9.96
N VAL A 55 -15.47 -15.77 -10.16
CA VAL A 55 -15.12 -14.95 -11.33
C VAL A 55 -13.95 -15.60 -12.04
N GLN A 56 -14.23 -16.30 -13.13
CA GLN A 56 -13.21 -17.04 -13.88
C GLN A 56 -12.78 -16.23 -15.10
N VAL A 57 -11.50 -15.89 -15.18
CA VAL A 57 -10.90 -15.27 -16.37
C VAL A 57 -10.05 -16.32 -17.08
N HIS A 58 -10.33 -16.53 -18.36
CA HIS A 58 -9.51 -17.33 -19.28
C HIS A 58 -8.89 -16.36 -20.29
N GLY A 59 -7.57 -16.35 -20.45
CA GLY A 59 -6.87 -15.37 -21.28
C GLY A 59 -5.56 -14.95 -20.63
N ASP A 60 -5.27 -13.66 -20.52
CA ASP A 60 -4.02 -13.19 -19.88
C ASP A 60 -4.28 -12.14 -18.82
N LEU A 61 -3.37 -12.06 -17.85
CA LEU A 61 -3.22 -10.90 -16.99
C LEU A 61 -1.79 -10.38 -17.12
N GLU A 62 -1.66 -9.15 -17.62
CA GLU A 62 -0.36 -8.57 -17.95
C GLU A 62 -0.19 -7.15 -17.41
N VAL A 63 0.89 -6.97 -16.67
CA VAL A 63 1.63 -5.71 -16.58
C VAL A 63 3.02 -5.96 -17.13
N ASN A 64 3.35 -5.29 -18.23
CA ASN A 64 4.68 -5.31 -18.84
C ASN A 64 5.35 -3.93 -18.67
N ALA A 65 6.60 -3.81 -19.09
CA ALA A 65 7.38 -2.57 -18.99
C ALA A 65 7.77 -1.99 -20.35
N GLN A 66 7.10 -2.38 -21.44
CA GLN A 66 7.46 -1.96 -22.80
C GLN A 66 7.35 -0.44 -23.00
N TRP A 67 6.38 0.20 -22.34
CA TRP A 67 6.20 1.66 -22.41
C TRP A 67 7.45 2.43 -21.93
N PHE A 68 8.27 1.80 -21.09
CA PHE A 68 9.51 2.36 -20.55
C PHE A 68 10.71 1.44 -20.82
N GLN A 69 10.79 0.87 -22.03
CA GLN A 69 11.95 0.14 -22.54
C GLN A 69 12.36 -1.08 -21.69
N GLY A 70 11.37 -1.77 -21.09
CA GLY A 70 11.58 -2.93 -20.23
C GLY A 70 11.89 -2.57 -18.77
N ASN A 71 12.00 -1.28 -18.43
CA ASN A 71 12.19 -0.84 -17.06
C ASN A 71 10.84 -0.70 -16.33
N ALA A 72 10.57 -1.59 -15.38
CA ALA A 72 9.34 -1.62 -14.59
C ALA A 72 9.41 -0.73 -13.34
N THR A 73 10.50 0.00 -13.08
CA THR A 73 10.65 0.83 -11.86
C THR A 73 9.57 1.89 -11.71
N HIS A 74 8.84 2.24 -12.77
CA HIS A 74 7.75 3.22 -12.74
C HIS A 74 6.35 2.60 -12.91
N ASN A 75 6.22 1.27 -12.88
CA ASN A 75 4.91 0.60 -12.99
C ASN A 75 4.11 0.69 -11.68
N PHE A 76 3.64 1.89 -11.36
CA PHE A 76 2.89 2.21 -10.13
C PHE A 76 1.38 2.15 -10.32
N TRP A 77 0.67 2.33 -9.20
CA TRP A 77 -0.76 2.64 -9.09
C TRP A 77 -1.67 1.73 -9.92
N ARG A 78 -1.57 0.42 -9.72
CA ARG A 78 -2.49 -0.54 -10.32
C ARG A 78 -2.73 -1.76 -9.43
N SER A 79 -3.93 -2.34 -9.52
CA SER A 79 -4.27 -3.49 -8.70
C SER A 79 -5.19 -4.49 -9.38
N VAL A 80 -5.07 -5.74 -8.94
CA VAL A 80 -6.00 -6.83 -9.27
C VAL A 80 -6.53 -7.48 -7.99
N GLU A 81 -7.81 -7.81 -7.99
CA GLU A 81 -8.47 -8.33 -6.78
C GLU A 81 -9.66 -9.27 -7.04
N ASN A 82 -9.79 -10.35 -6.28
CA ASN A 82 -11.00 -11.18 -6.18
C ASN A 82 -11.46 -11.85 -7.50
N PHE A 83 -10.54 -12.43 -8.26
CA PHE A 83 -10.90 -13.31 -9.38
C PHE A 83 -9.87 -14.43 -9.59
N ALA A 84 -10.32 -15.48 -10.26
CA ALA A 84 -9.47 -16.55 -10.75
C ALA A 84 -9.00 -16.28 -12.18
N ILE A 85 -7.75 -16.60 -12.49
CA ILE A 85 -7.15 -16.45 -13.82
C ILE A 85 -6.51 -17.78 -14.24
N THR A 86 -6.90 -18.24 -15.43
CA THR A 86 -6.25 -19.32 -16.18
C THR A 86 -5.51 -18.70 -17.36
N PRO A 87 -4.19 -18.45 -17.23
CA PRO A 87 -3.41 -17.83 -18.30
C PRO A 87 -3.27 -18.76 -19.52
N ASP A 88 -3.43 -18.24 -20.73
CA ASP A 88 -3.39 -19.02 -21.99
C ASP A 88 -2.05 -19.76 -22.15
N ASP A 89 -0.95 -19.07 -21.86
CA ASP A 89 0.41 -19.62 -21.93
C ASP A 89 0.89 -20.22 -20.60
N GLY A 90 0.02 -20.29 -19.57
CA GLY A 90 0.35 -20.81 -18.24
C GLY A 90 1.05 -19.82 -17.31
N ASP A 91 1.35 -18.60 -17.78
CA ASP A 91 2.07 -17.57 -17.02
C ASP A 91 1.26 -16.26 -16.89
N VAL A 92 1.01 -15.81 -15.67
CA VAL A 92 0.62 -14.42 -15.40
C VAL A 92 1.88 -13.55 -15.34
N LYS A 93 1.86 -12.38 -15.99
CA LYS A 93 2.95 -11.39 -15.87
C LYS A 93 2.49 -10.18 -15.07
N TRP A 94 3.15 -9.93 -13.96
CA TRP A 94 2.87 -8.82 -13.05
C TRP A 94 4.15 -8.04 -12.76
N ALA A 95 4.74 -7.44 -13.80
CA ALA A 95 5.98 -6.66 -13.69
C ALA A 95 5.69 -5.25 -13.16
N VAL A 96 5.67 -5.10 -11.84
CA VAL A 96 5.24 -3.87 -11.15
C VAL A 96 6.32 -3.29 -10.24
N SER A 97 6.08 -2.06 -9.77
CA SER A 97 6.79 -1.44 -8.65
C SER A 97 5.82 -1.06 -7.51
N GLN A 98 6.09 -0.02 -6.72
CA GLN A 98 5.31 0.36 -5.53
C GLN A 98 3.86 0.78 -5.82
N ALA A 99 3.01 0.79 -4.77
CA ALA A 99 1.57 1.02 -4.81
C ALA A 99 0.80 0.18 -5.83
N THR A 100 1.21 -1.08 -5.93
CA THR A 100 0.53 -2.10 -6.72
C THR A 100 0.12 -3.25 -5.85
N ALA A 101 -1.12 -3.73 -6.01
CA ALA A 101 -1.67 -4.76 -5.15
C ALA A 101 -2.15 -5.95 -5.97
N PHE A 102 -1.73 -7.15 -5.57
CA PHE A 102 -2.23 -8.42 -6.06
C PHE A 102 -2.87 -9.14 -4.87
N ARG A 103 -4.21 -9.10 -4.76
CA ARG A 103 -4.93 -9.50 -3.54
C ARG A 103 -6.05 -10.47 -3.84
N HIS A 104 -6.27 -11.46 -2.97
CA HIS A 104 -7.46 -12.31 -3.08
C HIS A 104 -7.59 -12.93 -4.49
N MET A 105 -6.48 -13.46 -5.01
CA MET A 105 -6.41 -13.96 -6.39
C MET A 105 -6.24 -15.47 -6.41
N ARG A 106 -6.84 -16.13 -7.41
CA ARG A 106 -6.57 -17.54 -7.75
C ARG A 106 -5.82 -17.60 -9.08
N VAL A 107 -4.58 -18.07 -9.09
CA VAL A 107 -3.80 -18.21 -10.33
C VAL A 107 -3.62 -19.68 -10.66
N HIS A 108 -4.21 -20.12 -11.77
CA HIS A 108 -4.08 -21.46 -12.34
C HIS A 108 -2.86 -21.56 -13.25
N GLY A 109 -1.69 -21.19 -12.73
CA GLY A 109 -0.46 -21.09 -13.50
C GLY A 109 0.68 -20.48 -12.68
N ASN A 110 1.77 -20.12 -13.34
CA ASN A 110 2.87 -19.39 -12.72
C ASN A 110 2.58 -17.90 -12.62
N LEU A 111 3.36 -17.22 -11.79
CA LEU A 111 3.33 -15.77 -11.64
C LEU A 111 4.75 -15.20 -11.82
N SER A 112 4.98 -14.50 -12.93
CA SER A 112 6.23 -13.78 -13.18
C SER A 112 6.11 -12.33 -12.73
N LEU A 113 7.02 -11.88 -11.86
CA LEU A 113 6.99 -10.54 -11.28
C LEU A 113 7.87 -9.53 -12.02
N TRP A 114 8.37 -9.90 -13.21
CA TRP A 114 9.34 -9.10 -13.97
C TRP A 114 9.10 -9.23 -15.47
N ASP A 115 9.72 -8.34 -16.24
CA ASP A 115 9.64 -8.27 -17.70
C ASP A 115 11.03 -8.06 -18.35
N GLY A 116 12.07 -8.65 -17.78
CA GLY A 116 13.43 -8.62 -18.36
C GLY A 116 14.35 -7.50 -17.86
N GLY A 117 13.82 -6.34 -17.47
CA GLY A 117 14.59 -5.17 -17.00
C GLY A 117 14.51 -4.92 -15.49
N TRP A 118 14.81 -3.71 -15.03
CA TRP A 118 14.74 -3.36 -13.59
C TRP A 118 13.30 -3.35 -13.06
N SER A 119 13.12 -3.70 -11.79
CA SER A 119 11.81 -3.70 -11.13
C SER A 119 11.96 -3.53 -9.61
N SER A 120 11.04 -2.80 -8.98
CA SER A 120 11.11 -2.40 -7.56
C SER A 120 9.74 -2.54 -6.86
N GLY A 121 9.08 -3.66 -7.10
CA GLY A 121 7.86 -4.06 -6.42
C GLY A 121 8.14 -4.58 -5.02
N GLY A 122 7.19 -5.20 -4.36
CA GLY A 122 5.78 -5.31 -4.73
C GLY A 122 5.03 -6.07 -3.64
N PHE A 123 3.72 -6.12 -3.75
CA PHE A 123 2.85 -6.63 -2.71
C PHE A 123 1.91 -7.72 -3.24
N LEU A 124 1.95 -8.89 -2.59
CA LEU A 124 1.08 -10.04 -2.86
C LEU A 124 0.44 -10.52 -1.56
N ALA A 125 -0.88 -10.62 -1.51
CA ALA A 125 -1.57 -11.08 -0.30
C ALA A 125 -2.81 -11.95 -0.58
N ASP A 126 -3.14 -12.79 0.41
CA ASP A 126 -4.41 -13.54 0.47
C ASP A 126 -4.73 -14.31 -0.81
N SER A 127 -3.71 -14.85 -1.47
CA SER A 127 -3.83 -15.41 -2.82
C SER A 127 -3.48 -16.89 -2.85
N ARG A 128 -3.88 -17.58 -3.91
CA ARG A 128 -3.53 -18.98 -4.17
C ARG A 128 -2.91 -19.12 -5.55
N ILE A 129 -1.61 -19.43 -5.59
CA ILE A 129 -0.83 -19.58 -6.81
C ILE A 129 -0.50 -21.06 -7.01
N ASP A 130 -0.99 -21.66 -8.10
CA ASP A 130 -0.74 -23.09 -8.41
C ASP A 130 0.72 -23.35 -8.83
N GLY A 131 1.24 -22.47 -9.69
CA GLY A 131 2.57 -22.58 -10.24
C GLY A 131 3.63 -21.89 -9.40
N VAL A 132 4.78 -21.67 -10.03
CA VAL A 132 5.94 -21.04 -9.41
C VAL A 132 5.79 -19.52 -9.47
N ILE A 133 6.06 -18.84 -8.35
CA ILE A 133 6.23 -17.39 -8.35
C ILE A 133 7.69 -17.07 -8.65
N THR A 134 7.97 -16.30 -9.71
CA THR A 134 9.32 -15.93 -10.13
C THR A 134 9.57 -14.44 -9.96
N SER A 135 10.49 -14.06 -9.06
CA SER A 135 10.83 -12.67 -8.79
C SER A 135 11.55 -11.99 -9.95
N GLY A 136 12.33 -12.74 -10.72
CA GLY A 136 13.27 -12.20 -11.69
C GLY A 136 14.20 -11.16 -11.07
N SER A 137 14.21 -9.97 -11.64
CA SER A 137 15.08 -8.84 -11.25
C SER A 137 14.52 -7.96 -10.12
N GLN A 138 13.34 -8.30 -9.57
CA GLN A 138 12.73 -7.52 -8.49
C GLN A 138 13.73 -7.27 -7.36
N GLN A 139 13.93 -6.00 -7.01
CA GLN A 139 14.84 -5.59 -5.94
C GLN A 139 14.41 -6.20 -4.59
N GLN A 140 13.13 -6.07 -4.29
CA GLN A 140 12.49 -6.59 -3.09
C GLN A 140 11.08 -7.09 -3.42
N TRP A 141 10.45 -7.81 -2.49
CA TRP A 141 9.05 -8.20 -2.60
C TRP A 141 8.48 -8.59 -1.23
N PHE A 142 7.21 -8.28 -1.00
CA PHE A 142 6.46 -8.74 0.17
C PHE A 142 5.31 -9.66 -0.24
N THR A 143 5.30 -10.87 0.29
CA THR A 143 4.21 -11.83 0.12
C THR A 143 3.66 -12.22 1.48
N ARG A 144 2.34 -12.13 1.69
CA ARG A 144 1.71 -12.62 2.93
C ARG A 144 0.47 -13.45 2.72
N ASN A 145 0.14 -14.32 3.67
CA ASN A 145 -1.09 -15.13 3.70
C ASN A 145 -1.42 -15.76 2.34
N THR A 146 -0.41 -16.26 1.63
CA THR A 146 -0.55 -16.75 0.25
C THR A 146 -0.22 -18.22 0.20
N ASP A 147 -1.06 -18.99 -0.48
CA ASP A 147 -0.77 -20.39 -0.78
C ASP A 147 0.12 -20.47 -2.02
N MET A 148 1.37 -20.86 -1.84
CA MET A 148 2.39 -20.89 -2.90
C MET A 148 2.68 -22.35 -3.29
N ALA A 149 1.73 -23.01 -3.95
CA ALA A 149 1.82 -24.45 -4.20
C ALA A 149 3.08 -24.82 -5.01
N GLY A 150 3.41 -24.06 -6.05
CA GLY A 150 4.65 -24.23 -6.82
C GLY A 150 5.89 -23.58 -6.18
N GLY A 151 5.74 -22.89 -5.04
CA GLY A 151 6.81 -22.24 -4.32
C GLY A 151 7.31 -20.94 -4.97
N TRP A 152 8.54 -20.56 -4.63
CA TRP A 152 9.15 -19.31 -5.06
C TRP A 152 10.53 -19.53 -5.71
N LYS A 153 10.82 -18.72 -6.73
CA LYS A 153 12.11 -18.72 -7.43
C LYS A 153 12.65 -17.30 -7.60
N GLY A 154 13.93 -17.13 -7.26
CA GLY A 154 14.67 -15.90 -7.44
C GLY A 154 14.74 -15.05 -6.17
N GLY A 155 15.59 -14.04 -6.19
CA GLY A 155 15.82 -13.17 -5.05
C GLY A 155 16.92 -12.19 -5.38
N ASN A 156 16.76 -10.95 -4.96
CA ASN A 156 17.77 -9.91 -5.11
C ASN A 156 18.18 -9.38 -3.74
N TRP A 157 17.53 -8.32 -3.22
CA TRP A 157 17.94 -7.68 -1.97
C TRP A 157 17.10 -8.11 -0.78
N ASN A 158 15.77 -8.07 -0.89
CA ASN A 158 14.88 -8.27 0.26
C ASN A 158 13.55 -8.94 -0.11
N MET A 159 13.50 -10.28 -0.10
CA MET A 159 12.25 -11.02 -0.32
C MET A 159 11.70 -11.46 1.04
N VAL A 160 10.54 -10.94 1.42
CA VAL A 160 9.93 -11.17 2.73
C VAL A 160 8.61 -11.92 2.56
N PHE A 161 8.46 -12.97 3.36
CA PHE A 161 7.32 -13.88 3.35
C PHE A 161 6.71 -13.95 4.74
N GLU A 162 5.44 -13.62 4.88
CA GLU A 162 4.74 -13.64 6.17
C GLU A 162 3.49 -14.54 6.11
N GLY A 163 3.45 -15.60 6.91
CA GLY A 163 2.28 -16.48 6.91
C GLY A 163 2.01 -17.11 5.54
N VAL A 164 3.03 -17.40 4.74
CA VAL A 164 2.85 -18.10 3.45
C VAL A 164 2.95 -19.60 3.65
N THR A 165 2.27 -20.39 2.80
CA THR A 165 2.57 -21.82 2.70
C THR A 165 3.71 -22.03 1.70
N ASN A 166 4.55 -23.04 1.94
CA ASN A 166 5.70 -23.38 1.09
C ASN A 166 6.66 -22.19 0.80
N PRO A 167 7.17 -21.49 1.83
CA PRO A 167 8.17 -20.44 1.65
C PRO A 167 9.44 -21.01 1.01
N PRO A 168 10.26 -20.19 0.30
CA PRO A 168 11.48 -20.68 -0.31
C PRO A 168 12.50 -21.18 0.74
N GLU A 169 13.28 -22.19 0.38
CA GLU A 169 14.37 -22.69 1.22
C GLU A 169 15.58 -21.75 1.24
N GLY A 170 16.30 -21.77 2.38
CA GLY A 170 17.47 -20.94 2.63
C GLY A 170 17.16 -19.77 3.55
N GLU A 171 18.21 -19.18 4.11
CA GLU A 171 18.09 -18.16 5.14
C GLU A 171 18.99 -16.96 4.85
N TRP A 172 18.58 -15.83 5.38
CA TRP A 172 19.40 -14.62 5.44
C TRP A 172 20.75 -14.89 6.15
N PRO A 173 21.87 -14.32 5.66
CA PRO A 173 22.03 -13.50 4.46
C PRO A 173 22.40 -14.32 3.20
N ALA A 174 22.58 -15.63 3.31
CA ALA A 174 23.03 -16.47 2.18
C ALA A 174 21.99 -16.52 1.04
N ARG A 175 20.71 -16.43 1.41
CA ARG A 175 19.61 -16.06 0.52
C ARG A 175 18.97 -14.78 1.05
N PRO A 176 18.50 -13.87 0.18
CA PRO A 176 17.85 -12.62 0.60
C PRO A 176 16.41 -12.88 1.06
N TYR A 177 16.18 -13.93 1.85
CA TYR A 177 14.86 -14.40 2.26
C TYR A 177 14.64 -14.17 3.74
N THR A 178 13.56 -13.47 4.06
CA THR A 178 13.05 -13.31 5.43
C THR A 178 11.72 -14.03 5.52
N VAL A 179 11.62 -15.05 6.38
CA VAL A 179 10.40 -15.83 6.56
C VAL A 179 9.88 -15.61 7.98
N VAL A 180 8.69 -15.04 8.08
CA VAL A 180 7.91 -14.91 9.32
C VAL A 180 6.77 -15.93 9.23
N ALA A 181 6.75 -16.90 10.13
CA ALA A 181 5.91 -18.09 9.97
C ALA A 181 4.40 -17.79 9.93
N LYS A 182 3.97 -16.71 10.59
CA LYS A 182 2.56 -16.37 10.78
C LYS A 182 2.35 -14.86 10.73
N THR A 183 1.23 -14.44 10.15
CA THR A 183 0.75 -13.06 10.29
C THR A 183 -0.01 -12.94 11.61
N PRO A 184 0.50 -12.19 12.59
CA PRO A 184 0.03 -12.25 13.98
C PRO A 184 -1.38 -11.68 14.17
N VAL A 185 -1.74 -10.64 13.44
CA VAL A 185 -3.08 -10.03 13.46
C VAL A 185 -3.38 -9.47 12.08
N ILE A 186 -4.53 -9.84 11.51
CA ILE A 186 -4.93 -9.33 10.20
C ILE A 186 -6.45 -9.44 10.03
N ARG A 187 -7.00 -8.52 9.26
CA ARG A 187 -8.30 -8.64 8.60
C ARG A 187 -8.02 -8.39 7.13
N GLU A 188 -8.49 -9.24 6.24
CA GLU A 188 -8.26 -9.00 4.82
C GLU A 188 -9.07 -7.80 4.31
N LYS A 189 -8.55 -7.12 3.29
CA LYS A 189 -9.12 -5.87 2.77
C LYS A 189 -10.59 -6.06 2.36
N PRO A 190 -11.49 -5.13 2.68
CA PRO A 190 -12.85 -5.17 2.15
C PRO A 190 -12.89 -5.13 0.62
N TYR A 191 -13.83 -5.87 0.04
CA TYR A 191 -14.03 -5.98 -1.41
C TYR A 191 -15.52 -5.98 -1.79
N LEU A 192 -15.82 -5.67 -3.05
CA LEU A 192 -17.19 -5.67 -3.58
C LEU A 192 -17.59 -7.08 -4.04
N ALA A 193 -18.83 -7.48 -3.78
CA ALA A 193 -19.41 -8.72 -4.29
C ALA A 193 -20.86 -8.51 -4.76
N LEU A 194 -21.26 -9.27 -5.78
CA LEU A 194 -22.64 -9.39 -6.26
C LEU A 194 -23.24 -10.69 -5.77
N ILE A 195 -24.26 -10.60 -4.93
CA ILE A 195 -24.99 -11.75 -4.38
C ILE A 195 -26.43 -11.64 -4.83
N SER A 196 -26.89 -12.59 -5.65
CA SER A 196 -28.27 -12.61 -6.17
C SER A 196 -28.71 -11.30 -6.86
N GLY A 197 -27.76 -10.59 -7.48
CA GLY A 197 -28.01 -9.32 -8.19
C GLY A 197 -27.89 -8.06 -7.35
N GLU A 198 -27.71 -8.18 -6.03
CA GLU A 198 -27.46 -7.06 -5.12
C GLU A 198 -25.96 -6.92 -4.82
N CYS A 199 -25.49 -5.69 -4.67
CA CYS A 199 -24.09 -5.38 -4.40
C CYS A 199 -23.86 -5.22 -2.89
N PHE A 200 -22.79 -5.84 -2.40
CA PHE A 200 -22.35 -5.78 -1.01
C PHE A 200 -20.88 -5.40 -0.93
N VAL A 201 -20.49 -4.74 0.15
CA VAL A 201 -19.10 -4.72 0.60
C VAL A 201 -18.93 -5.86 1.59
N MET A 202 -18.01 -6.75 1.27
CA MET A 202 -17.60 -7.89 2.07
C MET A 202 -16.47 -7.43 2.98
N VAL A 203 -16.65 -7.56 4.29
CA VAL A 203 -15.65 -7.22 5.31
C VAL A 203 -15.23 -8.52 5.99
N PRO A 204 -14.07 -9.09 5.61
CA PRO A 204 -13.54 -10.31 6.22
C PRO A 204 -13.42 -10.21 7.74
N GLY A 205 -13.45 -11.36 8.41
CA GLY A 205 -13.27 -11.45 9.85
C GLY A 205 -11.85 -11.06 10.30
N LEU A 206 -11.70 -10.69 11.57
CA LEU A 206 -10.38 -10.56 12.20
C LEU A 206 -9.82 -11.97 12.44
N GLU A 207 -8.55 -12.15 12.12
CA GLU A 207 -7.78 -13.35 12.38
C GLU A 207 -6.47 -13.03 13.09
N SER A 208 -5.90 -14.06 13.69
CA SER A 208 -4.59 -14.02 14.31
C SER A 208 -3.80 -15.25 13.90
N ASP A 209 -2.48 -15.13 13.88
CA ASP A 209 -1.57 -16.25 13.64
C ASP A 209 -1.82 -16.98 12.30
N VAL A 210 -2.09 -16.21 11.25
CA VAL A 210 -2.53 -16.69 9.94
C VAL A 210 -1.38 -17.30 9.14
N THR A 211 -1.67 -18.39 8.45
CA THR A 211 -0.81 -19.00 7.42
C THR A 211 -1.68 -19.43 6.23
N GLY A 212 -1.26 -19.06 5.02
CA GLY A 212 -2.01 -19.33 3.78
C GLY A 212 -3.23 -18.43 3.62
N ALA A 213 -3.96 -18.63 2.52
CA ALA A 213 -5.15 -17.85 2.21
C ALA A 213 -6.40 -18.50 2.82
N ASN A 214 -7.20 -17.72 3.57
CA ASN A 214 -8.39 -18.22 4.26
C ASN A 214 -9.69 -17.57 3.78
N TRP A 215 -10.13 -17.95 2.58
CA TRP A 215 -11.36 -17.42 1.97
C TRP A 215 -12.65 -17.98 2.59
N SER A 216 -12.56 -18.82 3.63
CA SER A 216 -13.71 -19.43 4.30
C SER A 216 -14.17 -18.67 5.54
N LEU A 217 -13.50 -17.58 5.88
CA LEU A 217 -13.78 -16.82 7.10
C LEU A 217 -15.20 -16.27 7.15
N PRO A 218 -15.80 -16.21 8.36
CA PRO A 218 -16.97 -15.41 8.60
C PRO A 218 -16.74 -13.97 8.12
N THR A 219 -17.54 -13.56 7.14
CA THR A 219 -17.39 -12.28 6.45
C THR A 219 -18.67 -11.48 6.63
N ARG A 220 -18.55 -10.29 7.23
CA ARG A 220 -19.68 -9.37 7.38
C ARG A 220 -20.04 -8.83 6.01
N ARG A 221 -21.34 -8.85 5.68
CA ARG A 221 -21.86 -8.34 4.41
C ARG A 221 -22.59 -7.04 4.69
N ILE A 222 -22.14 -5.95 4.08
CA ILE A 222 -22.76 -4.65 4.22
C ILE A 222 -23.43 -4.32 2.89
N PRO A 223 -24.77 -4.16 2.84
CA PRO A 223 -25.45 -3.75 1.62
C PRO A 223 -24.86 -2.45 1.08
N LEU A 224 -24.68 -2.35 -0.24
CA LEU A 224 -24.22 -1.09 -0.84
C LEU A 224 -25.16 0.09 -0.53
N GLY A 225 -26.44 -0.22 -0.26
CA GLY A 225 -27.43 0.73 0.24
C GLY A 225 -27.10 1.38 1.59
N ASP A 226 -26.12 0.87 2.35
CA ASP A 226 -25.61 1.46 3.60
C ASP A 226 -24.42 2.42 3.39
N PHE A 227 -23.89 2.49 2.16
CA PHE A 227 -22.81 3.39 1.78
C PHE A 227 -23.32 4.70 1.18
N HIS A 228 -22.71 5.81 1.57
CA HIS A 228 -22.72 7.02 0.75
C HIS A 228 -21.78 6.83 -0.43
N ILE A 229 -22.31 6.83 -1.65
CA ILE A 229 -21.51 6.70 -2.86
C ILE A 229 -21.22 8.11 -3.38
N THR A 230 -19.97 8.55 -3.24
CA THR A 230 -19.57 9.90 -3.65
C THR A 230 -18.97 9.92 -5.06
N HIS A 231 -19.17 11.05 -5.73
CA HIS A 231 -18.69 11.33 -7.08
C HIS A 231 -17.95 12.67 -7.11
N VAL A 232 -17.04 12.83 -8.07
CA VAL A 232 -16.27 14.06 -8.26
C VAL A 232 -17.22 15.26 -8.38
N GLY A 233 -16.95 16.30 -7.59
CA GLY A 233 -17.75 17.52 -7.53
C GLY A 233 -18.65 17.63 -6.30
N GLU A 234 -18.87 16.54 -5.56
CA GLU A 234 -19.53 16.60 -4.26
C GLU A 234 -18.66 17.33 -3.22
N SER A 235 -19.29 18.09 -2.32
CA SER A 235 -18.58 18.83 -1.28
C SER A 235 -18.18 17.94 -0.10
N ALA A 236 -17.04 18.26 0.53
CA ALA A 236 -16.61 17.57 1.75
C ALA A 236 -17.68 17.64 2.87
N ALA A 237 -18.41 18.74 2.98
CA ALA A 237 -19.51 18.89 3.95
C ALA A 237 -20.67 17.89 3.72
N SER A 238 -21.03 17.61 2.46
CA SER A 238 -22.05 16.60 2.14
C SER A 238 -21.58 15.20 2.54
N ILE A 239 -20.33 14.87 2.20
CA ILE A 239 -19.72 13.59 2.56
C ILE A 239 -19.65 13.43 4.08
N ASN A 240 -19.22 14.48 4.80
CA ASN A 240 -19.16 14.51 6.26
C ASN A 240 -20.55 14.38 6.90
N ALA A 241 -21.60 14.98 6.33
CA ALA A 241 -22.96 14.81 6.83
C ALA A 241 -23.42 13.35 6.72
N ALA A 242 -23.05 12.65 5.65
CA ALA A 242 -23.35 11.23 5.50
C ALA A 242 -22.57 10.37 6.51
N LEU A 243 -21.27 10.61 6.68
CA LEU A 243 -20.44 9.94 7.68
C LEU A 243 -21.00 10.17 9.10
N ALA A 244 -21.37 11.40 9.43
CA ALA A 244 -21.96 11.76 10.72
C ALA A 244 -23.32 11.07 10.95
N ALA A 245 -24.07 10.78 9.88
CA ALA A 245 -25.31 10.01 9.93
C ALA A 245 -25.09 8.48 10.04
N GLY A 246 -23.85 8.02 10.19
CA GLY A 246 -23.50 6.61 10.35
C GLY A 246 -23.39 5.84 9.04
N ARG A 247 -23.31 6.54 7.89
CA ARG A 247 -23.08 5.91 6.58
C ARG A 247 -21.63 5.49 6.46
N HIS A 248 -21.40 4.38 5.77
CA HIS A 248 -20.09 4.08 5.21
C HIS A 248 -19.82 4.97 3.99
N LEU A 249 -18.58 4.98 3.47
CA LEU A 249 -18.21 5.80 2.32
C LEU A 249 -17.58 4.96 1.22
N LEU A 250 -18.15 5.03 0.01
CA LEU A 250 -17.56 4.49 -1.21
C LEU A 250 -17.21 5.65 -2.15
N ILE A 251 -15.93 5.77 -2.47
CA ILE A 251 -15.39 6.84 -3.30
C ILE A 251 -15.14 6.28 -4.70
N THR A 252 -15.95 6.74 -5.66
CA THR A 252 -15.84 6.30 -7.06
C THR A 252 -14.56 6.83 -7.74
N PRO A 253 -14.07 6.18 -8.82
CA PRO A 253 -12.80 6.56 -9.44
C PRO A 253 -12.78 8.03 -9.88
N GLY A 254 -11.85 8.82 -9.33
CA GLY A 254 -11.71 10.23 -9.65
C GLY A 254 -10.77 10.97 -8.69
N ILE A 255 -10.61 12.28 -8.90
CA ILE A 255 -9.83 13.17 -8.03
C ILE A 255 -10.79 14.13 -7.32
N TYR A 256 -10.76 14.10 -5.99
CA TYR A 256 -11.64 14.84 -5.10
C TYR A 256 -10.85 15.95 -4.41
N ARG A 257 -11.24 17.21 -4.64
CA ARG A 257 -10.64 18.37 -3.98
C ARG A 257 -11.50 18.77 -2.81
N LEU A 258 -10.94 18.65 -1.61
CA LEU A 258 -11.66 18.78 -0.36
C LEU A 258 -11.50 20.19 0.21
N GLN A 259 -12.62 20.78 0.63
CA GLN A 259 -12.66 22.09 1.29
C GLN A 259 -12.38 21.99 2.80
N GLU A 260 -12.54 20.80 3.37
CA GLU A 260 -12.29 20.44 4.76
C GLU A 260 -11.95 18.94 4.83
N SER A 261 -11.38 18.50 5.94
CA SER A 261 -11.11 17.08 6.18
C SER A 261 -12.38 16.24 6.13
N LEU A 262 -12.30 15.04 5.56
CA LEU A 262 -13.30 14.00 5.80
C LEU A 262 -13.11 13.47 7.23
N GLN A 263 -14.20 13.43 8.00
CA GLN A 263 -14.20 13.11 9.43
C GLN A 263 -14.94 11.80 9.69
N VAL A 264 -14.21 10.76 10.12
CA VAL A 264 -14.78 9.45 10.45
C VAL A 264 -14.86 9.33 11.97
N THR A 265 -16.06 9.44 12.52
CA THR A 265 -16.29 9.46 13.98
C THR A 265 -17.05 8.25 14.52
N HIS A 266 -17.60 7.41 13.63
CA HIS A 266 -18.35 6.21 14.00
C HIS A 266 -17.48 4.96 13.89
N ALA A 267 -17.52 4.12 14.92
CA ALA A 267 -16.86 2.82 14.92
C ALA A 267 -17.34 1.93 13.76
N ASN A 268 -16.47 1.05 13.26
CA ASN A 268 -16.72 0.12 12.16
C ASN A 268 -17.04 0.79 10.80
N THR A 269 -16.77 2.08 10.65
CA THR A 269 -16.98 2.76 9.37
C THR A 269 -15.99 2.23 8.32
N VAL A 270 -16.49 1.81 7.16
CA VAL A 270 -15.66 1.49 5.99
C VAL A 270 -15.59 2.71 5.08
N VAL A 271 -14.37 3.16 4.77
CA VAL A 271 -14.06 4.16 3.75
C VAL A 271 -13.27 3.47 2.64
N MET A 272 -13.92 3.22 1.51
CA MET A 272 -13.36 2.44 0.40
C MET A 272 -13.25 3.31 -0.86
N GLY A 273 -12.05 3.39 -1.43
CA GLY A 273 -11.80 3.95 -2.75
C GLY A 273 -11.78 2.88 -3.84
N LEU A 274 -12.26 3.24 -5.03
CA LEU A 274 -12.18 2.41 -6.23
C LEU A 274 -11.27 3.04 -7.27
N GLY A 275 -10.48 2.21 -7.96
CA GLY A 275 -9.70 2.64 -9.11
C GLY A 275 -8.73 3.80 -8.81
N TYR A 276 -8.05 3.75 -7.66
CA TYR A 276 -7.12 4.79 -7.20
C TYR A 276 -7.80 6.15 -6.99
N ALA A 277 -9.02 6.14 -6.42
CA ALA A 277 -9.72 7.35 -6.02
C ALA A 277 -8.79 8.22 -5.16
N THR A 278 -8.65 9.49 -5.56
CA THR A 278 -7.62 10.37 -5.03
C THR A 278 -8.24 11.51 -4.23
N LEU A 279 -7.82 11.72 -2.99
CA LEU A 279 -8.21 12.85 -2.15
C LEU A 279 -7.12 13.93 -2.14
N ILE A 280 -7.51 15.20 -2.24
CA ILE A 280 -6.60 16.35 -2.19
C ILE A 280 -7.14 17.39 -1.21
N PRO A 281 -6.50 17.64 -0.06
CA PRO A 281 -6.93 18.67 0.88
C PRO A 281 -6.61 20.06 0.33
N GLY A 282 -7.53 21.01 0.50
CA GLY A 282 -7.41 22.37 -0.05
C GLY A 282 -6.94 23.44 0.93
N GLN A 283 -7.08 23.23 2.24
CA GLN A 283 -7.02 24.30 3.25
C GLN A 283 -5.98 24.06 4.36
N GLY A 284 -4.96 23.24 4.12
CA GLY A 284 -3.94 22.92 5.13
C GLY A 284 -4.45 22.05 6.29
N THR A 285 -5.55 21.34 6.06
CA THR A 285 -6.09 20.31 6.96
C THR A 285 -5.73 18.93 6.43
N PRO A 286 -5.76 17.86 7.24
CA PRO A 286 -5.74 16.50 6.71
C PRO A 286 -6.81 16.28 5.64
N ALA A 287 -6.58 15.36 4.71
CA ALA A 287 -7.64 14.93 3.79
C ALA A 287 -8.67 14.04 4.51
N LEU A 288 -8.18 13.19 5.42
CA LEU A 288 -8.96 12.24 6.19
C LEU A 288 -8.47 12.25 7.64
N SER A 289 -9.39 12.36 8.60
CA SER A 289 -9.14 12.16 10.02
C SER A 289 -10.13 11.13 10.57
N VAL A 290 -9.61 10.19 11.34
CA VAL A 290 -10.38 9.13 12.01
C VAL A 290 -10.31 9.37 13.51
N ALA A 291 -11.45 9.37 14.19
CA ALA A 291 -11.50 9.47 15.65
C ALA A 291 -10.90 8.23 16.34
N ASP A 292 -10.66 8.31 17.65
CA ASP A 292 -10.19 7.18 18.47
C ASP A 292 -11.32 6.16 18.71
N VAL A 293 -11.72 5.44 17.66
CA VAL A 293 -12.86 4.50 17.64
C VAL A 293 -12.49 3.17 17.02
N ASP A 294 -13.20 2.11 17.44
CA ASP A 294 -12.94 0.75 16.98
C ASP A 294 -13.25 0.54 15.49
N GLY A 295 -12.51 -0.38 14.87
CA GLY A 295 -12.95 -1.13 13.69
C GLY A 295 -13.05 -0.36 12.39
N VAL A 296 -12.62 0.90 12.33
CA VAL A 296 -12.63 1.67 11.08
C VAL A 296 -11.74 1.00 10.05
N THR A 297 -12.17 0.95 8.79
CA THR A 297 -11.33 0.44 7.71
C THR A 297 -11.22 1.50 6.62
N VAL A 298 -9.99 1.90 6.31
CA VAL A 298 -9.68 2.81 5.20
C VAL A 298 -8.95 2.00 4.13
N CYS A 299 -9.49 1.93 2.92
CA CYS A 299 -8.87 1.12 1.88
C CYS A 299 -8.95 1.69 0.46
N GLY A 300 -7.91 1.43 -0.34
CA GLY A 300 -7.90 1.72 -1.78
C GLY A 300 -7.85 3.20 -2.13
N LEU A 301 -7.13 4.01 -1.34
CA LEU A 301 -7.04 5.46 -1.51
C LEU A 301 -5.64 5.92 -1.88
N LEU A 302 -5.59 6.90 -2.77
CA LEU A 302 -4.43 7.76 -2.94
C LEU A 302 -4.72 9.12 -2.29
N VAL A 303 -3.83 9.63 -1.45
CA VAL A 303 -3.97 10.96 -0.84
C VAL A 303 -2.82 11.83 -1.31
N GLU A 304 -3.16 12.84 -2.09
CA GLU A 304 -2.19 13.78 -2.68
C GLU A 304 -2.21 15.07 -1.89
N SER A 305 -1.04 15.63 -1.58
CA SER A 305 -0.98 16.92 -0.88
C SER A 305 -1.52 18.07 -1.72
N GLY A 306 -2.13 19.03 -1.03
CA GLY A 306 -2.54 20.30 -1.61
C GLY A 306 -1.42 21.33 -1.65
N PRO A 307 -1.68 22.50 -2.26
CA PRO A 307 -0.72 23.60 -2.30
C PRO A 307 -0.48 24.25 -0.92
N VAL A 308 -1.42 24.10 0.02
CA VAL A 308 -1.33 24.58 1.40
C VAL A 308 -0.83 23.43 2.29
N ASN A 309 0.15 23.71 3.14
CA ASN A 309 0.76 22.70 4.01
C ASN A 309 -0.26 22.10 4.97
N SER A 310 -0.45 20.79 4.88
CA SER A 310 -1.19 20.01 5.86
C SER A 310 -0.21 19.49 6.92
N PRO A 311 -0.55 19.50 8.23
CA PRO A 311 0.30 18.88 9.25
C PRO A 311 0.51 17.38 9.00
N THR A 312 -0.55 16.70 8.56
CA THR A 312 -0.54 15.33 8.07
C THR A 312 -1.60 15.20 6.98
N LEU A 313 -1.48 14.25 6.05
CA LEU A 313 -2.54 14.00 5.05
C LEU A 313 -3.61 13.05 5.58
N VAL A 314 -3.22 12.07 6.39
CA VAL A 314 -4.12 11.11 7.04
C VAL A 314 -3.78 11.01 8.52
N GLU A 315 -4.77 11.24 9.36
CA GLU A 315 -4.66 11.14 10.81
C GLU A 315 -5.55 10.00 11.34
N ILE A 316 -4.96 9.05 12.05
CA ILE A 316 -5.67 7.94 12.69
C ILE A 316 -5.62 8.10 14.21
N GLY A 317 -6.73 8.52 14.78
CA GLY A 317 -6.82 8.98 16.16
C GLY A 317 -6.27 10.41 16.31
N PRO A 318 -6.90 11.28 17.10
CA PRO A 318 -6.31 12.56 17.47
C PRO A 318 -5.07 12.39 18.37
N ALA A 319 -4.21 13.39 18.43
CA ALA A 319 -3.11 13.40 19.39
C ALA A 319 -3.60 13.18 20.83
N GLY A 320 -2.95 12.27 21.56
CA GLY A 320 -3.37 11.87 22.90
C GLY A 320 -4.38 10.71 22.95
N SER A 321 -4.68 10.07 21.81
CA SER A 321 -5.32 8.75 21.76
C SER A 321 -4.68 7.79 22.76
N SER A 322 -5.52 7.08 23.52
CA SER A 322 -5.09 6.20 24.62
C SER A 322 -5.97 4.96 24.77
N SER A 323 -7.02 4.83 23.96
CA SER A 323 -7.89 3.65 23.95
C SER A 323 -7.14 2.48 23.33
N SER A 324 -7.37 1.27 23.86
CA SER A 324 -6.95 0.05 23.16
C SER A 324 -8.06 -0.41 22.22
N HIS A 325 -7.66 -0.85 21.04
CA HIS A 325 -8.55 -1.34 19.98
C HIS A 325 -8.20 -2.79 19.58
N ALA A 326 -7.48 -3.54 20.42
CA ALA A 326 -6.92 -4.85 20.08
C ALA A 326 -7.97 -5.87 19.57
N ASP A 327 -9.19 -5.84 20.11
CA ASP A 327 -10.27 -6.77 19.72
C ASP A 327 -10.95 -6.36 18.41
N ASN A 328 -10.83 -5.09 18.00
CA ASN A 328 -11.39 -4.58 16.76
C ASN A 328 -10.58 -3.39 16.24
N PRO A 329 -9.37 -3.63 15.70
CA PRO A 329 -8.47 -2.57 15.27
C PRO A 329 -9.03 -1.71 14.15
N THR A 330 -8.48 -0.50 14.02
CA THR A 330 -8.56 0.24 12.75
C THR A 330 -7.58 -0.36 11.75
N PHE A 331 -8.03 -0.54 10.50
CA PHE A 331 -7.25 -1.11 9.41
C PHE A 331 -7.01 -0.10 8.29
N LEU A 332 -5.78 -0.05 7.77
CA LEU A 332 -5.40 0.74 6.59
C LEU A 332 -4.91 -0.23 5.50
N HIS A 333 -5.56 -0.26 4.34
CA HIS A 333 -5.15 -1.14 3.24
C HIS A 333 -4.96 -0.39 1.95
N ASP A 334 -3.87 -0.66 1.22
CA ASP A 334 -3.62 -0.02 -0.09
C ASP A 334 -3.80 1.51 0.01
N LEU A 335 -3.24 2.08 1.08
CA LEU A 335 -3.30 3.51 1.37
C LEU A 335 -1.98 4.12 0.90
N PHE A 336 -2.09 4.97 -0.10
CA PHE A 336 -0.96 5.58 -0.75
C PHE A 336 -1.00 7.08 -0.55
N THR A 337 0.17 7.71 -0.41
CA THR A 337 0.28 9.16 -0.37
C THR A 337 1.29 9.67 -1.36
N ARG A 338 1.06 10.89 -1.85
CA ARG A 338 1.96 11.53 -2.81
C ARG A 338 2.08 13.03 -2.54
N THR A 339 3.30 13.56 -2.65
CA THR A 339 3.56 15.01 -2.66
C THR A 339 4.52 15.33 -3.80
N GLY A 340 4.04 16.05 -4.82
CA GLY A 340 4.73 16.19 -6.10
C GLY A 340 4.32 15.09 -7.10
N GLY A 341 4.86 15.11 -8.30
CA GLY A 341 4.50 14.19 -9.39
C GLY A 341 3.23 14.61 -10.15
N PHE A 342 2.12 14.92 -9.47
CA PHE A 342 0.91 15.43 -10.13
C PHE A 342 0.90 16.96 -10.29
N GLY A 343 1.50 17.65 -9.32
CA GLY A 343 1.62 19.09 -9.25
C GLY A 343 2.37 19.49 -7.97
N PRO A 344 2.64 20.80 -7.74
CA PRO A 344 3.24 21.22 -6.48
C PRO A 344 2.28 20.95 -5.32
N GLY A 345 2.81 20.40 -4.23
CA GLY A 345 2.07 20.08 -3.02
C GLY A 345 3.03 20.09 -1.84
N ARG A 346 2.49 20.15 -0.62
CA ARG A 346 3.31 20.18 0.60
C ARG A 346 2.54 19.60 1.78
N THR A 347 3.24 18.87 2.61
CA THR A 347 2.72 18.33 3.87
C THR A 347 3.86 18.18 4.85
N SER A 348 3.63 18.31 6.15
CA SER A 348 4.67 18.05 7.14
C SER A 348 4.87 16.54 7.32
N CYS A 349 3.78 15.77 7.38
CA CYS A 349 3.79 14.32 7.45
C CYS A 349 2.82 13.71 6.42
N PHE A 350 3.06 12.49 5.93
CA PHE A 350 2.05 11.79 5.13
C PHE A 350 0.96 11.18 5.99
N VAL A 351 1.35 10.35 6.96
CA VAL A 351 0.41 9.62 7.82
C VAL A 351 0.85 9.70 9.28
N THR A 352 -0.07 10.05 10.15
CA THR A 352 0.14 10.02 11.60
C THR A 352 -0.83 9.06 12.25
N ILE A 353 -0.29 8.07 12.98
CA ILE A 353 -1.06 7.05 13.69
C ILE A 353 -0.92 7.29 15.19
N ASN A 354 -1.98 7.80 15.81
CA ASN A 354 -2.06 8.02 17.26
C ASN A 354 -2.82 6.90 17.98
N SER A 355 -3.86 6.35 17.37
CA SER A 355 -4.62 5.23 17.96
C SER A 355 -3.74 4.00 18.13
N HIS A 356 -3.97 3.27 19.23
CA HIS A 356 -3.30 2.00 19.49
C HIS A 356 -3.86 0.88 18.61
N ASP A 357 -3.09 -0.20 18.49
CA ASP A 357 -3.49 -1.46 17.86
C ASP A 357 -3.78 -1.38 16.35
N VAL A 358 -3.59 -0.21 15.70
CA VAL A 358 -3.82 -0.02 14.26
C VAL A 358 -3.00 -1.00 13.44
N VAL A 359 -3.64 -1.60 12.43
CA VAL A 359 -2.98 -2.50 11.47
C VAL A 359 -2.94 -1.81 10.10
N ALA A 360 -1.75 -1.46 9.66
CA ALA A 360 -1.49 -0.97 8.31
C ALA A 360 -0.96 -2.12 7.44
N ASP A 361 -1.55 -2.28 6.27
CA ASP A 361 -1.27 -3.38 5.37
C ASP A 361 -1.19 -2.87 3.93
N HIS A 362 0.04 -2.78 3.42
CA HIS A 362 0.41 -2.14 2.17
C HIS A 362 0.22 -0.62 2.19
N LEU A 363 1.28 0.08 2.63
CA LEU A 363 1.39 1.53 2.50
C LEU A 363 2.49 1.91 1.52
N TRP A 364 2.25 2.92 0.69
CA TRP A 364 3.31 3.62 -0.02
C TRP A 364 3.22 5.11 0.19
N LEU A 365 4.22 5.68 0.86
CA LEU A 365 4.25 7.08 1.26
C LEU A 365 5.39 7.79 0.53
N TRP A 366 5.07 8.48 -0.57
CA TRP A 366 6.07 8.89 -1.57
C TRP A 366 6.16 10.41 -1.73
N ARG A 367 7.30 10.98 -1.32
CA ARG A 367 7.69 12.32 -1.77
C ARG A 367 8.28 12.19 -3.17
N ALA A 368 7.68 12.84 -4.16
CA ALA A 368 8.03 12.60 -5.55
C ALA A 368 9.49 12.97 -5.88
N ASP A 369 10.25 11.99 -6.38
CA ASP A 369 11.60 12.16 -6.95
C ASP A 369 11.57 12.51 -8.45
N HIS A 370 10.46 12.25 -9.14
CA HIS A 370 10.24 12.57 -10.55
C HIS A 370 8.83 13.13 -10.84
N GLY A 371 8.65 13.67 -12.04
CA GLY A 371 7.40 14.31 -12.48
C GLY A 371 7.23 15.79 -12.06
N PRO A 372 6.11 16.42 -12.44
CA PRO A 372 5.76 17.80 -12.08
C PRO A 372 5.87 18.12 -10.58
N GLY A 373 6.26 19.35 -10.22
CA GLY A 373 6.21 19.82 -8.83
C GLY A 373 7.28 19.26 -7.87
N ARG A 374 8.21 18.42 -8.35
CA ARG A 374 9.31 17.87 -7.55
C ARG A 374 10.43 18.87 -7.24
N GLY A 375 11.17 18.61 -6.17
CA GLY A 375 12.40 19.30 -5.78
C GLY A 375 12.38 19.72 -4.31
N TRP A 376 13.56 19.84 -3.69
CA TRP A 376 13.74 20.09 -2.25
C TRP A 376 12.78 21.12 -1.62
N THR A 377 12.55 22.25 -2.29
CA THR A 377 11.64 23.31 -1.81
C THR A 377 10.27 23.30 -2.48
N SER A 378 10.10 22.54 -3.57
CA SER A 378 8.88 22.48 -4.38
C SER A 378 7.84 21.51 -3.83
N ASN A 379 8.29 20.37 -3.30
CA ASN A 379 7.44 19.35 -2.68
C ASN A 379 7.95 18.94 -1.28
N PRO A 380 8.03 19.88 -0.33
CA PRO A 380 8.59 19.58 0.99
C PRO A 380 7.70 18.59 1.75
N VAL A 381 8.36 17.61 2.37
CA VAL A 381 7.76 16.60 3.26
C VAL A 381 8.79 16.26 4.33
N ALA A 382 8.50 16.56 5.60
CA ALA A 382 9.44 16.24 6.68
C ALA A 382 9.47 14.73 6.94
N ASN A 383 8.33 14.12 7.27
CA ASN A 383 8.27 12.68 7.59
C ASN A 383 7.24 11.94 6.74
N GLY A 384 7.46 10.65 6.51
CA GLY A 384 6.48 9.81 5.85
C GLY A 384 5.45 9.31 6.84
N LEU A 385 5.89 8.49 7.79
CA LEU A 385 5.04 7.90 8.81
C LEU A 385 5.50 8.32 10.21
N ILE A 386 4.57 8.80 11.02
CA ILE A 386 4.76 8.98 12.46
C ILE A 386 3.80 8.05 13.20
N VAL A 387 4.35 7.16 14.03
CA VAL A 387 3.56 6.21 14.84
C VAL A 387 3.70 6.55 16.31
N ASN A 388 2.65 7.14 16.88
CA ASN A 388 2.56 7.44 18.31
C ASN A 388 1.79 6.38 19.09
N GLY A 389 0.89 5.64 18.43
CA GLY A 389 0.11 4.60 19.08
C GLY A 389 0.93 3.34 19.42
N ASP A 390 0.59 2.71 20.54
CA ASP A 390 1.15 1.42 20.95
C ASP A 390 0.57 0.26 20.15
N ARG A 391 1.35 -0.81 19.98
CA ARG A 391 0.98 -2.08 19.35
C ARG A 391 0.48 -1.95 17.91
N VAL A 392 0.91 -0.89 17.22
CA VAL A 392 0.68 -0.71 15.79
C VAL A 392 1.46 -1.78 15.02
N ALA A 393 0.84 -2.37 14.01
CA ALA A 393 1.45 -3.34 13.11
C ALA A 393 1.44 -2.84 11.67
N CYS A 394 2.59 -2.91 10.99
CA CYS A 394 2.75 -2.57 9.58
C CYS A 394 3.20 -3.81 8.80
N HIS A 395 2.41 -4.23 7.81
CA HIS A 395 2.70 -5.33 6.89
C HIS A 395 2.90 -4.75 5.48
N GLY A 396 4.12 -4.80 4.95
CA GLY A 396 4.41 -4.21 3.63
C GLY A 396 4.47 -2.67 3.66
N LEU A 397 5.48 -2.11 4.31
CA LEU A 397 5.66 -0.66 4.44
C LEU A 397 6.66 -0.12 3.41
N PHE A 398 6.26 0.86 2.60
CA PHE A 398 7.12 1.55 1.62
C PHE A 398 7.10 3.05 1.91
N VAL A 399 8.24 3.68 2.21
CA VAL A 399 8.30 5.13 2.52
C VAL A 399 9.54 5.76 1.93
N GLU A 400 9.37 6.79 1.11
CA GLU A 400 10.44 7.27 0.24
C GLU A 400 10.57 8.80 0.17
N HIS A 401 11.83 9.21 0.08
CA HIS A 401 12.36 10.54 -0.22
C HIS A 401 11.95 11.71 0.69
N THR A 402 11.44 11.47 1.91
CA THR A 402 11.16 12.57 2.84
C THR A 402 12.43 13.25 3.34
N GLN A 403 12.31 14.49 3.80
CA GLN A 403 13.43 15.37 4.11
C GLN A 403 14.02 15.12 5.50
N GLU A 404 13.25 14.54 6.41
CA GLU A 404 13.69 14.08 7.73
C GLU A 404 13.50 12.56 7.83
N TYR A 405 13.22 12.02 9.02
CA TYR A 405 12.96 10.59 9.20
C TYR A 405 11.82 10.12 8.31
N GLN A 406 12.06 9.09 7.49
CA GLN A 406 11.02 8.49 6.64
C GLN A 406 9.94 7.88 7.53
N VAL A 407 10.37 7.12 8.54
CA VAL A 407 9.53 6.57 9.59
C VAL A 407 10.07 7.00 10.95
N LEU A 408 9.20 7.59 11.79
CA LEU A 408 9.44 7.83 13.20
C LEU A 408 8.45 7.03 14.05
N TRP A 409 8.98 6.12 14.87
CA TRP A 409 8.21 5.23 15.73
C TRP A 409 8.37 5.60 17.21
N ASN A 410 7.32 6.14 17.79
CA ASN A 410 7.26 6.61 19.18
C ASN A 410 6.49 5.66 20.11
N GLY A 411 5.58 4.84 19.58
CA GLY A 411 4.75 3.91 20.38
C GLY A 411 5.45 2.60 20.76
N GLU A 412 5.02 2.00 21.86
CA GLU A 412 5.53 0.72 22.38
C GLU A 412 4.94 -0.49 21.65
N GLY A 413 5.66 -1.61 21.64
CA GLY A 413 5.18 -2.89 21.11
C GLY A 413 4.93 -2.89 19.61
N GLY A 414 5.52 -1.94 18.88
CA GLY A 414 5.34 -1.80 17.44
C GLY A 414 5.91 -2.99 16.66
N ARG A 415 5.26 -3.31 15.53
CA ARG A 415 5.67 -4.38 14.62
C ARG A 415 5.76 -3.89 13.18
N THR A 416 6.86 -4.19 12.48
CA THR A 416 6.97 -4.02 11.03
C THR A 416 7.44 -5.30 10.36
N VAL A 417 6.68 -5.84 9.42
CA VAL A 417 7.12 -6.94 8.55
C VAL A 417 7.20 -6.41 7.13
N PHE A 418 8.41 -6.45 6.58
CA PHE A 418 8.83 -5.79 5.36
C PHE A 418 8.83 -4.26 5.46
N TYR A 419 9.98 -3.67 5.14
CA TYR A 419 10.15 -2.25 4.91
C TYR A 419 11.04 -2.01 3.69
N GLN A 420 10.63 -1.08 2.84
CA GLN A 420 11.46 -0.53 1.78
C GLN A 420 11.46 1.00 1.85
N SER A 421 12.62 1.58 1.61
CA SER A 421 12.80 3.03 1.58
C SER A 421 13.94 3.44 0.69
N GLU A 422 13.82 4.65 0.14
CA GLU A 422 14.91 5.37 -0.48
C GLU A 422 15.04 6.76 0.12
N PHE A 423 16.27 7.18 0.46
CA PHE A 423 16.57 8.55 0.88
C PHE A 423 16.22 9.58 -0.21
N PRO A 424 15.98 10.85 0.14
CA PRO A 424 15.80 11.90 -0.87
C PRO A 424 17.05 11.99 -1.74
N TYR A 425 16.89 12.05 -3.06
CA TYR A 425 18.03 12.19 -3.96
C TYR A 425 18.60 13.61 -3.99
N ASP A 426 17.77 14.58 -3.57
CA ASP A 426 17.92 16.01 -3.80
C ASP A 426 18.23 16.89 -2.56
N PRO A 427 18.84 16.42 -1.45
CA PRO A 427 19.45 17.32 -0.47
C PRO A 427 20.41 18.31 -1.17
N PRO A 428 20.29 19.64 -0.95
CA PRO A 428 21.10 20.63 -1.66
C PRO A 428 22.58 20.62 -1.26
N SER A 429 22.86 20.34 0.02
CA SER A 429 24.20 20.24 0.59
C SER A 429 24.14 19.44 1.89
N GLN A 430 25.29 18.96 2.38
CA GLN A 430 25.37 18.27 3.66
C GLN A 430 24.91 19.18 4.81
N ASP A 431 25.33 20.46 4.81
CA ASP A 431 24.98 21.43 5.85
C ASP A 431 23.46 21.68 5.94
N GLU A 432 22.74 21.62 4.81
CA GLU A 432 21.29 21.75 4.75
C GLU A 432 20.54 20.47 5.17
N TRP A 433 21.23 19.33 5.22
CA TRP A 433 20.65 18.04 5.57
C TRP A 433 21.43 17.37 6.71
N MET A 434 21.41 18.05 7.86
CA MET A 434 21.90 17.54 9.14
C MET A 434 20.73 17.34 10.10
N ALA A 435 20.74 16.25 10.86
CA ALA A 435 19.79 16.11 11.97
C ALA A 435 20.14 17.08 13.11
N PRO A 436 19.18 17.46 13.98
CA PRO A 436 19.43 18.39 15.09
C PRO A 436 20.51 17.93 16.10
N SER A 437 20.78 16.63 16.15
CA SER A 437 21.87 16.01 16.93
C SER A 437 23.28 16.36 16.42
N GLY A 438 23.40 16.89 15.20
CA GLY A 438 24.66 17.09 14.50
C GLY A 438 25.12 15.87 13.69
N THR A 439 24.30 14.82 13.55
CA THR A 439 24.57 13.68 12.67
C THR A 439 24.24 14.02 11.21
N CYS A 440 24.98 13.43 10.28
CA CYS A 440 24.75 13.59 8.85
C CYS A 440 23.43 12.93 8.45
N GLY A 441 22.50 13.72 7.90
CA GLY A 441 21.18 13.25 7.49
C GLY A 441 20.29 12.74 8.62
N TYR A 442 19.17 12.13 8.24
CA TYR A 442 18.17 11.53 9.12
C TYR A 442 18.05 10.04 8.77
N ALA A 443 17.91 9.18 9.77
CA ALA A 443 17.65 7.77 9.52
C ALA A 443 16.36 7.55 8.71
N SER A 444 16.35 6.52 7.87
CA SER A 444 15.15 6.12 7.15
C SER A 444 14.14 5.53 8.16
N TYR A 445 14.57 4.66 9.06
CA TYR A 445 13.72 4.07 10.09
C TYR A 445 14.22 4.41 11.50
N LYS A 446 13.51 5.28 12.22
CA LYS A 446 13.85 5.69 13.59
C LYS A 446 12.85 5.13 14.60
N VAL A 447 13.30 4.26 15.49
CA VAL A 447 12.63 3.96 16.76
C VAL A 447 13.13 4.95 17.81
N ALA A 448 12.21 5.65 18.46
CA ALA A 448 12.54 6.69 19.43
C ALA A 448 13.25 6.13 20.67
N ASP A 449 14.15 6.94 21.26
CA ASP A 449 15.09 6.50 22.30
C ASP A 449 14.41 5.99 23.58
N HIS A 450 13.18 6.45 23.85
CA HIS A 450 12.42 6.01 25.03
C HIS A 450 11.80 4.63 24.86
N VAL A 451 11.55 4.18 23.62
CA VAL A 451 10.84 2.92 23.33
C VAL A 451 11.60 1.72 23.91
N LYS A 452 10.86 0.81 24.53
CA LYS A 452 11.43 -0.40 25.15
C LYS A 452 11.15 -1.66 24.36
N THR A 453 10.08 -1.66 23.57
CA THR A 453 9.64 -2.83 22.81
C THR A 453 9.32 -2.46 21.37
N HIS A 454 9.97 -3.12 20.42
CA HIS A 454 9.73 -2.96 18.99
C HIS A 454 10.28 -4.18 18.26
N THR A 455 9.58 -4.67 17.23
CA THR A 455 10.09 -5.78 16.41
C THR A 455 9.91 -5.53 14.93
N ALA A 456 10.98 -5.74 14.16
CA ALA A 456 10.95 -5.50 12.73
C ALA A 456 11.70 -6.57 11.93
N TRP A 457 11.20 -6.91 10.74
CA TRP A 457 11.78 -7.93 9.85
C TRP A 457 11.91 -7.43 8.41
N GLY A 458 13.08 -7.63 7.80
CA GLY A 458 13.32 -7.36 6.39
C GLY A 458 13.26 -5.87 6.06
N LEU A 459 14.17 -5.08 6.64
CA LEU A 459 14.21 -3.63 6.45
C LEU A 459 15.27 -3.26 5.41
N GLY A 460 14.84 -2.63 4.33
CA GLY A 460 15.72 -2.09 3.29
C GLY A 460 15.66 -0.57 3.18
N ALA A 461 16.82 0.07 3.23
CA ALA A 461 16.98 1.51 3.03
C ALA A 461 18.07 1.81 2.00
N TYR A 462 17.73 2.54 0.94
CA TYR A 462 18.60 2.75 -0.23
C TYR A 462 18.96 4.22 -0.40
N ALA A 463 20.19 4.50 -0.84
CA ALA A 463 20.71 5.84 -1.06
C ALA A 463 21.17 6.01 -2.53
N PHE A 464 20.65 7.05 -3.19
CA PHE A 464 20.99 7.44 -4.57
C PHE A 464 21.16 8.96 -4.68
N PHE A 465 21.90 9.56 -3.74
CA PHE A 465 22.10 11.01 -3.70
C PHE A 465 22.73 11.54 -4.99
N HIS A 466 22.20 12.66 -5.52
CA HIS A 466 22.79 13.33 -6.68
C HIS A 466 24.05 14.15 -6.35
N GLY A 467 24.26 14.46 -5.06
CA GLY A 467 25.38 15.25 -4.55
C GLY A 467 26.29 14.47 -3.60
N ASP A 468 27.36 15.12 -3.13
CA ASP A 468 28.26 14.59 -2.11
C ASP A 468 27.58 14.69 -0.73
N ILE A 469 26.73 13.71 -0.45
CA ILE A 469 25.88 13.62 0.74
C ILE A 469 26.18 12.31 1.47
N THR A 470 26.31 12.40 2.78
CA THR A 470 26.47 11.29 3.71
C THR A 470 25.25 11.22 4.62
N VAL A 471 24.87 9.99 4.97
CA VAL A 471 23.93 9.70 6.05
C VAL A 471 24.63 8.78 7.04
N ASP A 472 24.68 9.15 8.33
CA ASP A 472 25.46 8.43 9.33
C ASP A 472 24.84 7.06 9.68
N SER A 473 23.51 6.99 9.71
CA SER A 473 22.79 5.75 9.94
C SER A 473 21.49 5.69 9.14
N ALA A 474 21.19 4.54 8.56
CA ALA A 474 19.92 4.34 7.87
C ALA A 474 18.80 3.86 8.80
N ILE A 475 19.16 3.18 9.90
CA ILE A 475 18.21 2.61 10.86
C ILE A 475 18.74 2.92 12.26
N GLU A 476 17.91 3.56 13.07
CA GLU A 476 18.24 3.96 14.42
C GLU A 476 17.22 3.39 15.39
N ALA A 477 17.70 2.70 16.44
CA ALA A 477 16.84 2.18 17.49
C ALA A 477 17.59 2.10 18.83
N PRO A 478 16.87 2.08 19.97
CA PRO A 478 17.50 1.90 21.28
C PRO A 478 18.15 0.53 21.42
N GLU A 479 19.32 0.47 22.05
CA GLU A 479 19.97 -0.80 22.39
C GLU A 479 19.44 -1.34 23.72
N VAL A 480 18.24 -1.92 23.70
CA VAL A 480 17.62 -2.58 24.86
C VAL A 480 17.01 -3.94 24.46
N PRO A 481 16.87 -4.92 25.38
CA PRO A 481 16.50 -6.29 25.02
C PRO A 481 15.15 -6.46 24.30
N GLY A 482 14.22 -5.53 24.45
CA GLY A 482 12.91 -5.56 23.80
C GLY A 482 12.91 -4.99 22.37
N ILE A 483 14.03 -4.45 21.88
CA ILE A 483 14.19 -4.00 20.49
C ILE A 483 14.81 -5.14 19.68
N GLN A 484 14.06 -5.66 18.72
CA GLN A 484 14.43 -6.83 17.93
C GLN A 484 14.31 -6.50 16.44
N LEU A 485 15.45 -6.29 15.79
CA LEU A 485 15.51 -5.96 14.37
C LEU A 485 16.18 -7.10 13.61
N HIS A 486 15.50 -7.63 12.60
CA HIS A 486 15.92 -8.81 11.86
C HIS A 486 16.09 -8.50 10.37
N HIS A 487 17.22 -8.93 9.82
CA HIS A 487 17.52 -8.87 8.37
C HIS A 487 17.44 -7.43 7.83
N LEU A 488 18.39 -6.61 8.28
CA LEU A 488 18.55 -5.22 7.87
C LEU A 488 19.50 -5.15 6.68
N LEU A 489 19.17 -4.32 5.69
CA LEU A 489 20.07 -4.01 4.60
C LEU A 489 20.07 -2.53 4.24
N THR A 490 21.24 -2.09 3.80
CA THR A 490 21.43 -0.78 3.21
C THR A 490 22.06 -0.94 1.85
N PHE A 491 21.61 -0.17 0.87
CA PHE A 491 22.21 -0.14 -0.46
C PHE A 491 22.57 1.30 -0.82
N GLN A 492 23.79 1.53 -1.31
CA GLN A 492 24.16 2.81 -1.89
C GLN A 492 24.42 2.61 -3.37
N GLY A 493 23.54 3.17 -4.20
CA GLY A 493 23.78 3.30 -5.62
C GLY A 493 24.85 4.35 -5.89
N ARG A 494 25.57 4.17 -7.00
CA ARG A 494 26.52 5.14 -7.53
C ARG A 494 26.00 5.76 -8.81
#